data_AF-A0A3S3R5Z3-F1
#
_entry.id   AF-A0A3S3R5Z3-F1
#
_cell.length_a   1.000
_cell.length_b   1.000
_cell.length_c   1.000
_cell.angle_alpha   90.00
_cell.angle_beta   90.00
_cell.angle_gamma   90.00
#
_symmetry.space_group_name_H-M   'P 1'
#
loop_
_entity.id
_entity.type
_entity.pdbx_description
1 polymer ?
#
loop_
_entity_poly.entity_id
_entity_poly.type
_entity_poly.pdbx_seq_one_letter_code
_entity_poly.pdbx_strand_id
1 'polypeptide(L)'
;MDSKGLTAFIKKISVASVNVQPEQSYDEQKDALINAVKCELKIAAAKKDSDKAMDTPIADFETKGVYVRKRVKGRNFSYESGRLPKAMLNELARVIGKHNT
;
A
#
# COMPACT_ATOMS: atom_id res chain seq x y z
N MET A 1 -25.91 -0.33 -5.51
CA MET A 1 -25.08 -0.10 -4.32
C MET A 1 -25.38 -1.21 -3.32
N ASP A 2 -24.37 -1.86 -2.76
CA ASP A 2 -24.62 -2.97 -1.85
C ASP A 2 -25.15 -2.45 -0.50
N SER A 3 -26.37 -2.82 -0.13
CA SER A 3 -26.97 -2.36 1.13
C SER A 3 -26.15 -2.84 2.34
N LYS A 4 -25.50 -4.00 2.23
CA LYS A 4 -24.72 -4.62 3.32
C LYS A 4 -23.44 -3.84 3.64
N GLY A 5 -22.68 -3.40 2.63
CA GLY A 5 -21.47 -2.62 2.79
C GLY A 5 -21.75 -1.24 3.38
N LEU A 6 -22.83 -0.59 2.97
CA LEU A 6 -23.27 0.68 3.57
C LEU A 6 -23.64 0.51 5.05
N THR A 7 -24.39 -0.53 5.42
CA THR A 7 -24.74 -0.82 6.81
C THR A 7 -23.50 -1.12 7.66
N ALA A 8 -22.52 -1.86 7.12
CA ALA A 8 -21.27 -2.15 7.82
C ALA A 8 -20.43 -0.89 8.05
N PHE A 9 -20.36 0.00 7.06
CA PHE A 9 -19.68 1.29 7.15
C PHE A 9 -20.31 2.19 8.23
N ILE A 10 -21.64 2.33 8.21
CA ILE A 10 -22.39 3.11 9.22
C ILE A 10 -22.15 2.56 10.63
N LYS A 11 -22.21 1.24 10.81
CA LYS A 11 -21.95 0.61 12.10
C LYS A 11 -20.55 0.91 12.62
N LYS A 12 -19.55 0.96 11.73
CA LYS A 12 -18.16 1.20 12.08
C LYS A 12 -17.89 2.66 12.48
N ILE A 13 -18.50 3.61 11.77
CA ILE A 13 -18.46 5.04 12.16
C ILE A 13 -19.20 5.24 13.49
N SER A 14 -20.36 4.60 13.67
CA SER A 14 -21.14 4.71 14.91
C SER A 14 -20.33 4.31 16.13
N VAL A 15 -19.53 3.22 16.04
CA VAL A 15 -18.61 2.80 17.11
C VAL A 15 -17.49 3.82 17.34
N ALA A 16 -16.93 4.41 16.28
CA ALA A 16 -15.89 5.43 16.40
C ALA A 16 -16.41 6.76 16.99
N SER A 17 -17.70 7.06 16.82
CA SER A 17 -18.33 8.31 17.30
C SER A 17 -18.81 8.27 18.75
N VAL A 18 -18.81 7.13 19.46
CA VAL A 18 -19.35 7.02 20.83
C VAL A 18 -18.43 7.63 21.91
N ASN A 19 -17.32 8.27 21.55
CA ASN A 19 -16.36 8.79 22.52
C ASN A 19 -16.51 10.30 22.80
N VAL A 20 -17.75 10.81 22.76
CA VAL A 20 -18.05 12.23 23.04
C VAL A 20 -17.79 12.50 24.53
N GLN A 21 -16.78 13.32 24.80
CA GLN A 21 -16.52 13.81 26.15
C GLN A 21 -17.51 14.94 26.47
N PRO A 22 -18.04 15.03 27.70
CA PRO A 22 -19.03 16.04 28.08
C PRO A 22 -18.53 17.49 27.91
N GLU A 23 -17.22 17.70 27.80
CA GLU A 23 -16.60 19.01 27.55
C GLU A 23 -16.56 19.43 26.07
N GLN A 24 -16.86 18.52 25.12
CA GLN A 24 -16.75 18.84 23.69
C GLN A 24 -17.91 19.70 23.20
N SER A 25 -17.56 20.83 22.59
CA SER A 25 -18.51 21.69 21.87
C SER A 25 -19.10 20.98 20.64
N TYR A 26 -20.25 21.47 20.19
CA TYR A 26 -20.95 20.92 19.02
C TYR A 26 -20.07 20.91 17.74
N ASP A 27 -19.23 21.93 17.56
CA ASP A 27 -18.32 22.00 16.41
C ASP A 27 -17.21 20.95 16.48
N GLU A 28 -16.66 20.67 17.67
CA GLU A 28 -15.65 19.62 17.85
C GLU A 28 -16.24 18.22 17.60
N GLN A 29 -17.50 18.00 17.97
CA GLN A 29 -18.21 16.75 17.68
C GLN A 29 -18.41 16.56 16.18
N LYS A 30 -18.81 17.63 15.48
CA LYS A 30 -18.99 17.63 14.02
C LYS A 30 -17.66 17.33 13.31
N ASP A 31 -16.58 17.99 13.72
CA ASP A 31 -15.27 17.79 13.13
C ASP A 31 -14.72 16.38 13.40
N ALA A 32 -14.93 15.85 14.60
CA ALA A 32 -14.57 14.48 14.95
C ALA A 32 -15.30 13.46 14.05
N LEU A 33 -16.60 13.65 13.83
CA LEU A 33 -17.39 12.79 12.95
C LEU A 33 -16.92 12.87 11.49
N ILE A 34 -16.70 14.09 10.98
CA ILE A 34 -16.17 14.31 9.63
C ILE A 34 -14.82 13.62 9.45
N ASN A 35 -13.94 13.71 10.44
CA ASN A 35 -12.64 13.07 10.41
C ASN A 35 -12.74 11.54 10.47
N ALA A 36 -13.62 10.98 11.29
CA ALA A 36 -13.88 9.54 11.34
C ALA A 36 -14.35 9.00 9.97
N VAL A 37 -15.28 9.70 9.32
CA VAL A 37 -15.76 9.36 7.97
C VAL A 37 -14.62 9.42 6.95
N LYS A 38 -13.83 10.50 6.94
CA LYS A 38 -12.69 10.67 6.02
C LYS A 38 -11.64 9.56 6.21
N CYS A 39 -11.33 9.21 7.46
CA CYS A 39 -10.36 8.16 7.77
C CYS A 39 -10.82 6.80 7.26
N GLU A 40 -12.08 6.40 7.52
CA GLU A 40 -12.59 5.11 7.06
C GLU A 40 -12.67 5.04 5.52
N LEU A 41 -13.04 6.14 4.85
CA LEU A 41 -13.01 6.21 3.39
C LEU A 41 -11.58 6.09 2.82
N LYS A 42 -10.58 6.72 3.44
CA LYS A 42 -9.17 6.56 3.07
C LYS A 42 -8.68 5.12 3.26
N ILE A 43 -9.08 4.46 4.36
CA ILE A 43 -8.75 3.06 4.62
C ILE A 43 -9.37 2.14 3.56
N ALA A 44 -10.64 2.37 3.19
CA ALA A 44 -11.31 1.62 2.14
C ALA A 44 -10.62 1.80 0.78
N ALA A 45 -10.19 3.03 0.45
CA ALA A 45 -9.41 3.31 -0.76
C ALA A 45 -8.04 2.62 -0.74
N ALA A 46 -7.29 2.72 0.37
CA ALA A 46 -5.98 2.09 0.52
C ALA A 46 -6.04 0.55 0.40
N LYS A 47 -7.11 -0.08 0.89
CA LYS A 47 -7.33 -1.52 0.69
C LYS A 47 -7.51 -1.88 -0.79
N LYS A 48 -8.16 -1.00 -1.56
CA LYS A 48 -8.36 -1.18 -3.00
C LYS A 48 -7.06 -0.99 -3.80
N ASP A 49 -6.15 -0.15 -3.32
CA ASP A 49 -4.85 0.11 -3.96
C ASP A 49 -3.82 -1.02 -3.79
N SER A 50 -4.09 -2.04 -2.97
CA SER A 50 -3.16 -3.16 -2.72
C SER A 50 -2.86 -4.03 -3.96
N ASP A 51 -3.61 -3.86 -5.05
CA ASP A 51 -3.37 -4.53 -6.34
C ASP A 51 -2.38 -3.79 -7.26
N LYS A 52 -2.01 -2.55 -6.92
CA LYS A 52 -1.04 -1.78 -7.70
C LYS A 52 0.37 -2.30 -7.43
N ALA A 53 1.09 -2.63 -8.50
CA ALA A 53 2.49 -3.03 -8.38
C ALA A 53 3.33 -1.82 -7.91
N MET A 54 4.14 -2.03 -6.88
CA MET A 54 5.08 -1.05 -6.36
C MET A 54 6.50 -1.42 -6.78
N ASP A 55 7.16 -0.51 -7.49
CA ASP A 55 8.54 -0.66 -7.93
C ASP A 55 9.48 0.12 -7.00
N THR A 56 10.51 -0.52 -6.48
CA THR A 56 11.57 0.09 -5.68
C THR A 56 12.90 -0.07 -6.42
N PRO A 57 13.52 1.03 -6.89
CA PRO A 57 14.86 0.99 -7.46
C PRO A 57 15.87 0.41 -6.46
N ILE A 58 16.76 -0.45 -6.94
CA ILE A 58 17.85 -1.04 -6.13
C ILE A 58 19.17 -0.32 -6.39
N ALA A 59 19.35 0.18 -7.61
CA ALA A 59 20.52 0.93 -8.03
C ALA A 59 20.12 1.97 -9.07
N ASP A 60 20.83 3.08 -9.05
CA ASP A 60 20.71 4.15 -10.05
C ASP A 60 21.71 3.91 -11.18
N PHE A 61 21.25 4.13 -12.41
CA PHE A 61 22.07 4.01 -13.61
C PHE A 61 21.90 5.27 -14.46
N GLU A 62 23.02 5.82 -14.93
CA GLU A 62 23.00 6.98 -15.82
C GLU A 62 22.49 6.64 -17.22
N THR A 63 22.63 5.36 -17.62
CA THR A 63 22.22 4.90 -18.95
C THR A 63 20.73 4.62 -19.00
N LYS A 64 20.03 5.35 -19.88
CA LYS A 64 18.60 5.14 -20.14
C LYS A 64 18.30 3.68 -20.49
N GLY A 65 17.40 3.07 -19.74
CA GLY A 65 16.93 1.70 -19.95
C GLY A 65 17.77 0.61 -19.26
N VAL A 66 18.83 0.98 -18.54
CA VAL A 66 19.49 0.10 -17.57
C VAL A 66 18.84 0.31 -16.22
N TYR A 67 18.37 -0.77 -15.58
CA TYR A 67 17.78 -0.69 -14.25
C TYR A 67 17.87 -2.01 -13.50
N VAL A 68 17.80 -1.92 -12.18
CA VAL A 68 17.55 -3.04 -11.26
C VAL A 68 16.50 -2.54 -10.27
N ARG A 69 15.40 -3.28 -10.12
CA ARG A 69 14.33 -2.91 -9.19
C ARG A 69 13.71 -4.13 -8.54
N LYS A 70 13.21 -3.94 -7.32
CA LYS A 70 12.28 -4.86 -6.68
C LYS A 70 10.88 -4.45 -7.07
N ARG A 71 10.09 -5.38 -7.57
CA ARG A 71 8.67 -5.19 -7.85
C ARG A 71 7.85 -6.01 -6.87
N VAL A 72 6.88 -5.39 -6.21
CA VAL A 72 5.97 -6.04 -5.26
C VAL A 72 4.54 -5.88 -5.76
N LYS A 73 3.81 -6.99 -5.89
CA LYS A 73 2.39 -7.00 -6.23
C LYS A 73 1.66 -8.02 -5.36
N GLY A 74 0.81 -7.53 -4.46
CA GLY A 74 0.17 -8.37 -3.45
C GLY A 74 1.19 -9.11 -2.59
N ARG A 75 1.08 -10.44 -2.52
CA ARG A 75 2.01 -11.32 -1.76
C ARG A 75 3.25 -11.74 -2.55
N ASN A 76 3.32 -11.39 -3.84
CA ASN A 76 4.43 -11.77 -4.70
C ASN A 76 5.42 -10.61 -4.84
N PHE A 77 6.70 -10.95 -4.90
CA PHE A 77 7.75 -10.01 -5.26
C PHE A 77 8.67 -10.64 -6.31
N SER A 78 9.27 -9.78 -7.13
CA SER A 78 10.29 -10.16 -8.11
C SER A 78 11.41 -9.13 -8.13
N TYR A 79 12.60 -9.58 -8.54
CA TYR A 79 13.70 -8.70 -8.92
C TYR A 79 13.70 -8.60 -10.44
N GLU A 80 13.56 -7.39 -10.97
CA GLU A 80 13.53 -7.12 -12.40
C GLU A 80 14.76 -6.29 -12.80
N SER A 81 15.34 -6.64 -13.94
CA SER A 81 16.49 -5.95 -14.52
C SER A 81 16.27 -5.61 -15.99
N GLY A 82 16.66 -4.42 -16.40
CA GLY A 82 16.73 -4.01 -17.81
C GLY A 82 18.17 -3.80 -18.25
N ARG A 83 18.53 -4.32 -19.44
CA ARG A 83 19.80 -4.05 -20.16
C ARG A 83 21.08 -4.18 -19.31
N LEU A 84 21.08 -5.04 -18.29
CA LEU A 84 22.26 -5.34 -17.50
C LEU A 84 23.29 -6.14 -18.30
N PRO A 85 24.60 -5.89 -18.12
CA PRO A 85 25.64 -6.70 -18.71
C PRO A 85 25.51 -8.19 -18.32
N LYS A 86 25.82 -9.09 -19.27
CA LYS A 86 25.70 -10.54 -19.08
C LYS A 86 26.52 -11.07 -17.90
N ALA A 87 27.68 -10.47 -17.64
CA ALA A 87 28.52 -10.81 -16.48
C ALA A 87 27.78 -10.58 -15.15
N MET A 88 27.06 -9.47 -15.01
CA MET A 88 26.28 -9.17 -13.81
C MET A 88 25.05 -10.07 -13.67
N LEU A 89 24.37 -10.39 -14.79
CA LEU A 89 23.25 -11.34 -14.78
C LEU A 89 23.70 -12.74 -14.34
N ASN A 90 24.84 -13.21 -14.82
CA ASN A 90 25.41 -14.51 -14.43
C ASN A 90 25.75 -14.54 -12.93
N GLU A 91 26.32 -13.45 -12.41
CA GLU A 91 26.68 -13.34 -11.00
C GLU A 91 25.44 -13.31 -10.12
N LEU A 92 24.41 -12.55 -10.51
CA LEU A 92 23.12 -12.53 -9.82
C LEU A 92 22.48 -13.93 -9.79
N ALA A 93 22.48 -14.64 -10.92
CA ALA A 93 21.97 -16.01 -11.01
C ALA A 93 22.76 -16.98 -10.12
N ARG A 94 24.08 -16.85 -10.05
CA ARG A 94 24.95 -17.65 -9.18
C ARG A 94 24.64 -17.43 -7.70
N VAL A 95 24.45 -16.19 -7.28
CA VAL A 95 24.17 -15.85 -5.87
C VAL A 95 22.77 -16.32 -5.47
N ILE A 96 21.75 -16.08 -6.30
CA ILE A 96 20.37 -16.51 -6.02
C ILE A 96 20.27 -18.04 -6.03
N GLY A 97 20.90 -18.72 -7.00
CA GLY A 97 20.84 -20.17 -7.13
C GLY A 97 21.45 -20.93 -5.93
N LYS A 98 22.35 -20.30 -5.17
CA LYS A 98 22.96 -20.88 -3.96
C LYS A 98 22.02 -20.90 -2.74
N HIS A 99 20.90 -20.18 -2.78
CA HIS A 99 20.01 -20.02 -1.63
C HIS A 99 18.81 -21.00 -1.62
N ASN A 100 18.73 -21.93 -2.59
CA ASN A 100 17.70 -22.96 -2.73
C ASN A 100 18.13 -24.36 -2.24
N THR A 101 19.09 -24.43 -1.31
CA THR A 101 19.50 -25.63 -0.57
C THR A 101 19.12 -25.48 0.89
#